data_AF-A0A1Y2K3F7-F1
#
_entry.id   AF-A0A1Y2K3F7-F1
#
_cell.length_a   1.000
_cell.length_b   1.000
_cell.length_c   1.000
_cell.angle_alpha   90.00
_cell.angle_beta   90.00
_cell.angle_gamma   90.00
#
_symmetry.space_group_name_H-M   'P 1'
#
loop_
_entity.id
_entity.type
_entity.pdbx_description
1 polymer ?
#
loop_
_entity_poly.entity_id
_entity_poly.type
_entity_poly.pdbx_seq_one_letter_code
_entity_poly.pdbx_strand_id
1 'polypeptide(L)'
;MEPMRSRKALLSALMLGGGVMLAAGQAVAEQLTLAFGVPGVVASVSAKPGQKLAQGDELARLDQSVFRADAAMTRAQLAAAQERAKQADAEAGRVKQLYDDLNTSAEELEKAQLAAVEAKAGLAVAQRDHARAQWRLKQSVLRAPLAGWAARVPGYVGLVTHPQAGAAPIVVIDVVKTMDDKSAK
;
A
#
# COMPACT_ATOMS: atom_id res chain seq x y z
N MET A 1 -52.18 -8.41 -31.22
CA MET A 1 -51.16 -8.22 -32.27
C MET A 1 -50.92 -6.73 -32.40
N GLU A 2 -49.80 -6.29 -31.83
CA GLU A 2 -49.12 -4.99 -32.05
C GLU A 2 -48.87 -4.73 -33.56
N PRO A 3 -48.48 -3.52 -34.04
CA PRO A 3 -47.87 -2.41 -33.27
C PRO A 3 -48.20 -0.94 -33.68
N MET A 4 -47.77 -0.04 -32.80
CA MET A 4 -47.03 1.21 -33.05
C MET A 4 -47.66 2.46 -33.69
N ARG A 5 -47.48 3.52 -32.88
CA ARG A 5 -46.90 4.85 -33.17
C ARG A 5 -47.81 5.89 -33.84
N SER A 6 -48.22 6.86 -33.01
CA SER A 6 -48.51 8.22 -33.47
C SER A 6 -47.63 9.22 -32.74
N ARG A 7 -46.75 9.85 -33.52
CA ARG A 7 -46.01 11.09 -33.21
C ARG A 7 -46.92 12.27 -33.54
N LYS A 8 -47.35 13.08 -32.55
CA LYS A 8 -47.85 14.48 -32.65
C LYS A 8 -47.76 15.07 -31.23
N ALA A 9 -47.42 16.32 -30.90
CA ALA A 9 -47.17 17.59 -31.58
C ALA A 9 -46.23 18.42 -30.62
N LEU A 10 -45.26 19.25 -31.01
CA LEU A 10 -45.34 20.57 -31.66
C LEU A 10 -46.40 21.49 -31.03
N LEU A 11 -45.98 22.41 -30.13
CA LEU A 11 -46.05 23.88 -30.33
C LEU A 11 -45.72 24.67 -29.02
N SER A 12 -44.62 25.43 -29.11
CA SER A 12 -44.50 26.86 -28.79
C SER A 12 -45.18 27.49 -27.55
N ALA A 13 -44.37 28.06 -26.66
CA ALA A 13 -44.63 29.40 -26.08
C ALA A 13 -43.34 29.99 -25.47
N LEU A 14 -42.88 31.08 -26.09
CA LEU A 14 -41.84 32.00 -25.66
C LEU A 14 -42.42 32.93 -24.58
N MET A 15 -41.79 33.08 -23.40
CA MET A 15 -41.84 34.33 -22.64
C MET A 15 -40.60 34.52 -21.77
N LEU A 16 -40.00 35.70 -21.95
CA LEU A 16 -38.85 36.24 -21.25
C LEU A 16 -39.14 36.47 -19.75
N GLY A 17 -38.09 36.37 -18.93
CA GLY A 17 -37.96 37.21 -17.73
C GLY A 17 -37.46 36.49 -16.48
N GLY A 18 -36.38 37.03 -15.90
CA GLY A 18 -35.99 36.77 -14.51
C GLY A 18 -34.84 35.78 -14.38
N GLY A 19 -33.63 36.33 -14.21
CA GLY A 19 -32.45 35.53 -13.95
C GLY A 19 -32.54 34.74 -12.65
N VAL A 20 -31.95 33.56 -12.66
CA VAL A 20 -31.05 33.14 -11.59
C VAL A 20 -29.88 32.44 -12.28
N MET A 21 -28.74 33.13 -12.33
CA MET A 21 -27.47 32.51 -12.62
C MET A 21 -27.10 31.66 -11.40
N LEU A 22 -27.68 30.47 -11.30
CA LEU A 22 -27.10 29.41 -10.46
C LEU A 22 -25.94 28.83 -11.25
N ALA A 23 -24.86 29.63 -11.35
CA ALA A 23 -23.53 29.07 -11.31
C ALA A 23 -23.36 28.47 -9.92
N ALA A 24 -24.01 27.31 -9.68
CA ALA A 24 -23.49 26.36 -8.73
C ALA A 24 -22.15 25.95 -9.35
N GLY A 25 -21.10 26.68 -8.99
CA GLY A 25 -19.74 26.23 -9.18
C GLY A 25 -19.71 24.86 -8.54
N GLN A 26 -19.81 23.81 -9.35
CA GLN A 26 -19.51 22.48 -8.89
C GLN A 26 -18.01 22.55 -8.62
N ALA A 27 -17.67 22.85 -7.37
CA ALA A 27 -16.39 22.44 -6.84
C ALA A 27 -16.39 20.93 -7.03
N VAL A 28 -15.77 20.49 -8.13
CA VAL A 28 -15.48 19.09 -8.34
C VAL A 28 -14.44 18.78 -7.27
N ALA A 29 -14.91 18.43 -6.08
CA ALA A 29 -14.06 17.86 -5.06
C ALA A 29 -13.49 16.59 -5.68
N GLU A 30 -12.18 16.56 -5.87
CA GLU A 30 -11.50 15.35 -6.31
C GLU A 30 -11.71 14.32 -5.19
N GLN A 31 -12.53 13.30 -5.47
CA GLN A 31 -12.86 12.28 -4.48
C GLN A 31 -11.78 11.19 -4.53
N LEU A 32 -10.97 11.13 -3.48
CA LEU A 32 -9.98 10.06 -3.35
C LEU A 32 -10.59 8.91 -2.56
N THR A 33 -10.73 7.77 -3.23
CA THR A 33 -11.21 6.53 -2.62
C THR A 33 -10.02 5.76 -2.05
N LEU A 34 -10.02 5.55 -0.74
CA LEU A 34 -8.97 4.86 -0.01
C LEU A 34 -9.43 3.44 0.37
N ALA A 35 -8.59 2.47 0.06
CA ALA A 35 -8.75 1.06 0.41
C ALA A 35 -7.43 0.47 0.89
N PHE A 36 -7.48 -0.67 1.56
CA PHE A 36 -6.26 -1.36 1.99
C PHE A 36 -5.56 -2.03 0.81
N GLY A 37 -4.24 -1.87 0.74
CA GLY A 37 -3.39 -2.54 -0.25
C GLY A 37 -3.04 -4.00 0.09
N VAL A 38 -3.52 -4.51 1.23
CA VAL A 38 -3.27 -5.88 1.70
C VAL A 38 -4.58 -6.56 2.10
N PRO A 39 -4.67 -7.89 1.93
CA PRO A 39 -5.83 -8.63 2.36
C PRO A 39 -5.86 -8.77 3.89
N GLY A 40 -7.04 -8.68 4.50
CA GLY A 40 -7.20 -8.83 5.93
C GLY A 40 -8.59 -8.48 6.43
N VAL A 41 -8.79 -8.59 7.74
CA VAL A 41 -10.05 -8.24 8.41
C VAL A 41 -9.90 -6.87 9.07
N VAL A 42 -10.85 -5.97 8.84
CA VAL A 42 -10.88 -4.65 9.50
C VAL A 42 -11.17 -4.85 10.99
N ALA A 43 -10.21 -4.49 11.85
CA ALA A 43 -10.34 -4.57 13.30
C ALA A 43 -10.94 -3.29 13.90
N SER A 44 -10.61 -2.12 13.35
CA SER A 44 -11.17 -0.84 13.80
C SER A 44 -11.25 0.18 12.68
N VAL A 45 -12.27 1.03 12.74
CA VAL A 45 -12.45 2.20 11.88
C VAL A 45 -12.52 3.43 12.77
N SER A 46 -11.54 4.32 12.64
CA SER A 46 -11.40 5.52 13.48
C SER A 46 -11.97 6.77 12.81
N ALA A 47 -12.02 6.79 11.48
CA ALA A 47 -12.57 7.90 10.72
C ALA A 47 -14.10 8.02 10.85
N LYS A 48 -14.60 9.24 11.02
CA LYS A 48 -16.04 9.55 11.01
C LYS A 48 -16.41 10.38 9.77
N PRO A 49 -17.57 10.16 9.14
CA PRO A 49 -18.07 11.06 8.11
C PRO A 49 -18.16 12.51 8.61
N GLY A 50 -17.75 13.47 7.78
CA GLY A 50 -17.69 14.90 8.12
C GLY A 50 -16.48 15.32 8.98
N GLN A 51 -15.59 14.40 9.35
CA GLN A 51 -14.40 14.73 10.12
C GLN A 51 -13.33 15.38 9.23
N LYS A 52 -12.69 16.44 9.74
CA LYS A 52 -11.46 16.99 9.15
C LYS A 52 -10.30 16.05 9.45
N LEU A 53 -9.61 15.62 8.41
CA LEU A 53 -8.46 14.72 8.46
C LEU A 53 -7.20 15.50 8.10
N ALA A 54 -6.15 15.32 8.89
CA ALA A 54 -4.81 15.76 8.54
C ALA A 54 -4.06 14.67 7.75
N GLN A 55 -3.00 15.06 7.06
CA GLN A 55 -2.10 14.11 6.42
C GLN A 55 -1.50 13.17 7.47
N GLY A 56 -1.57 11.87 7.24
CA GLY A 56 -1.04 10.83 8.14
C GLY A 56 -2.02 10.30 9.18
N ASP A 57 -3.22 10.90 9.30
CA ASP A 57 -4.25 10.45 10.25
C ASP A 57 -4.67 9.01 9.98
N GLU A 58 -4.81 8.23 11.06
CA GLU A 58 -5.25 6.85 10.98
C GLU A 58 -6.76 6.78 10.73
N LEU A 59 -7.13 6.18 9.61
CA LEU A 59 -8.51 6.08 9.16
C LEU A 59 -9.13 4.75 9.59
N ALA A 60 -8.39 3.66 9.39
CA ALA A 60 -8.81 2.31 9.71
C ALA A 60 -7.59 1.42 9.92
N ARG A 61 -7.80 0.30 10.61
CA ARG A 61 -6.76 -0.67 10.95
C ARG A 61 -7.27 -2.09 10.75
N LEU A 62 -6.45 -2.93 10.12
CA LEU A 62 -6.69 -4.37 10.03
C LEU A 62 -6.21 -5.09 11.30
N ASP A 63 -6.68 -6.32 11.51
CA ASP A 63 -6.10 -7.19 12.54
C ASP A 63 -4.62 -7.44 12.24
N GLN A 64 -3.76 -6.96 13.15
CA GLN A 64 -2.31 -7.00 13.00
C GLN A 64 -1.70 -8.32 13.49
N SER A 65 -2.49 -9.22 14.10
CA SER A 65 -1.97 -10.42 14.76
C SER A 65 -1.17 -11.29 13.79
N VAL A 66 -1.73 -11.55 12.60
CA VAL A 66 -1.07 -12.33 11.54
C VAL A 66 0.14 -11.61 10.97
N PHE A 67 0.04 -10.29 10.73
CA PHE A 67 1.14 -9.51 10.18
C PHE A 67 2.33 -9.39 11.13
N ARG A 68 2.07 -9.28 12.44
CA ARG A 68 3.11 -9.25 13.47
C ARG A 68 3.79 -10.60 13.61
N ALA A 69 3.03 -11.69 13.56
CA ALA A 69 3.58 -13.05 13.56
C ALA A 69 4.48 -13.28 12.34
N ASP A 70 4.05 -12.89 11.14
CA ASP A 70 4.84 -12.98 9.89
C ASP A 70 6.12 -12.13 9.95
N ALA A 71 6.02 -10.90 10.47
CA ALA A 71 7.18 -10.04 10.69
C ALA A 71 8.18 -10.63 11.69
N ALA A 72 7.70 -11.28 12.75
CA ALA A 72 8.54 -11.96 13.74
C ALA A 72 9.23 -13.20 13.15
N MET A 73 8.49 -14.02 12.39
CA MET A 73 9.03 -15.20 11.71
C MET A 73 10.14 -14.82 10.71
N THR A 74 9.86 -13.86 9.81
CA THR A 74 10.84 -13.41 8.82
C THR A 74 12.04 -12.73 9.46
N ARG A 75 11.87 -12.06 10.61
CA ARG A 75 13.00 -11.50 11.39
C ARG A 75 13.91 -12.61 11.92
N ALA A 76 13.35 -13.70 12.42
CA ALA A 76 14.14 -14.83 12.89
C ALA A 76 14.89 -15.52 11.74
N GLN A 77 14.24 -15.66 10.57
CA GLN A 77 14.87 -16.19 9.36
C GLN A 77 16.02 -15.30 8.86
N LEU A 78 15.83 -13.97 8.89
CA LEU A 78 16.88 -13.02 8.57
C LEU A 78 18.08 -13.16 9.52
N ALA A 79 17.84 -13.24 10.83
CA ALA A 79 18.91 -13.43 11.81
C ALA A 79 19.68 -14.74 11.55
N ALA A 80 18.98 -15.85 11.30
CA ALA A 80 19.62 -17.12 11.00
C ALA A 80 20.43 -17.08 9.68
N ALA A 81 19.91 -16.45 8.62
CA ALA A 81 20.61 -16.30 7.35
C ALA A 81 21.85 -15.39 7.49
N GLN A 82 21.77 -14.35 8.33
CA GLN A 82 22.88 -13.45 8.62
C GLN A 82 24.03 -14.19 9.30
N GLU A 83 23.74 -15.04 10.29
CA GLU A 83 24.78 -15.83 10.95
C GLU A 83 25.39 -16.88 10.02
N ARG A 84 24.59 -17.53 9.16
CA ARG A 84 25.14 -18.45 8.13
C ARG A 84 26.07 -17.74 7.15
N ALA A 85 25.71 -16.55 6.68
CA ALA A 85 26.56 -15.76 5.80
C ALA A 85 27.88 -15.36 6.48
N LYS A 86 27.84 -14.94 7.75
CA LYS A 86 29.04 -14.63 8.53
C LYS A 86 29.95 -15.85 8.70
N GLN A 87 29.37 -17.01 9.01
CA GLN A 87 30.12 -18.26 9.17
C GLN A 87 30.81 -18.67 7.86
N ALA A 88 30.07 -18.65 6.74
CA ALA A 88 30.61 -19.01 5.44
C ALA A 88 31.70 -18.02 4.98
N ASP A 89 31.53 -16.72 5.24
CA ASP A 89 32.55 -15.71 4.94
C ASP A 89 33.83 -15.90 5.78
N ALA A 90 33.69 -16.19 7.07
CA ALA A 90 34.83 -16.46 7.95
C ALA A 90 35.58 -17.73 7.51
N GLU A 91 34.85 -18.77 7.12
CA GLU A 91 35.43 -20.01 6.62
C GLU A 91 36.16 -19.81 5.28
N ALA A 92 35.56 -19.10 4.33
CA ALA A 92 36.21 -18.75 3.08
C ALA A 92 37.50 -17.93 3.31
N GLY A 93 37.48 -17.01 4.28
CA GLY A 93 38.66 -16.26 4.70
C GLY A 93 39.77 -17.16 5.26
N ARG A 94 39.41 -18.14 6.10
CA ARG A 94 40.34 -19.11 6.68
C ARG A 94 40.95 -20.02 5.61
N VAL A 95 40.14 -20.54 4.70
CA VAL A 95 40.62 -21.40 3.59
C VAL A 95 41.53 -20.60 2.65
N LYS A 96 41.21 -19.32 2.40
CA LYS A 96 42.08 -18.43 1.62
C LYS A 96 43.46 -18.26 2.25
N GLN A 97 43.54 -18.03 3.55
CA GLN A 97 44.83 -17.94 4.26
C GLN A 97 45.64 -19.23 4.11
N LEU A 98 45.00 -20.39 4.28
CA LEU A 98 45.66 -21.69 4.10
C LEU A 98 46.13 -21.93 2.66
N TYR A 99 45.44 -21.37 1.66
CA TYR A 99 45.85 -21.43 0.26
C TYR A 99 47.07 -20.56 -0.01
N ASP A 100 47.09 -19.35 0.54
CA ASP A 100 48.22 -18.43 0.44
C ASP A 100 49.48 -19.02 1.12
N ASP A 101 49.30 -19.82 2.17
CA ASP A 101 50.35 -20.58 2.86
C ASP A 101 50.72 -21.92 2.16
N LEU A 102 50.20 -22.18 0.95
CA LEU A 102 50.40 -23.40 0.15
C LEU A 102 49.93 -24.70 0.85
N ASN A 103 49.00 -24.59 1.78
CA ASN A 103 48.53 -25.67 2.64
C ASN A 103 47.14 -26.22 2.23
N THR A 104 46.54 -25.71 1.15
CA THR A 104 45.29 -26.24 0.58
C THR A 104 45.26 -26.12 -0.95
N SER A 105 44.29 -26.78 -1.59
CA SER A 105 44.11 -26.77 -3.04
C SER A 105 43.24 -25.61 -3.53
N ALA A 106 43.40 -25.25 -4.81
CA ALA A 106 42.57 -24.22 -5.44
C ALA A 106 41.08 -24.63 -5.48
N GLU A 107 40.79 -25.91 -5.66
CA GLU A 107 39.42 -26.44 -5.63
C GLU A 107 38.73 -26.23 -4.28
N GLU A 108 39.46 -26.39 -3.17
CA GLU A 108 38.88 -26.20 -1.84
C GLU A 108 38.61 -24.72 -1.55
N LEU A 109 39.51 -23.84 -2.01
CA LEU A 109 39.28 -22.41 -1.97
C LEU A 109 38.06 -21.99 -2.79
N GLU A 110 37.92 -22.51 -4.01
CA GLU A 110 36.79 -22.22 -4.88
C GLU A 110 35.47 -22.71 -4.26
N LYS A 111 35.45 -23.92 -3.69
CA LYS A 111 34.27 -24.43 -2.95
C LYS A 111 33.89 -23.55 -1.77
N ALA A 112 34.87 -23.12 -0.97
CA ALA A 112 34.61 -22.26 0.18
C ALA A 112 34.08 -20.88 -0.25
N GLN A 113 34.63 -20.31 -1.32
CA GLN A 113 34.14 -19.05 -1.90
C GLN A 113 32.72 -19.19 -2.46
N LEU A 114 32.42 -20.28 -3.16
CA LEU A 114 31.09 -20.56 -3.68
C LEU A 114 30.06 -20.67 -2.54
N ALA A 115 30.39 -21.40 -1.48
CA ALA A 115 29.53 -21.52 -0.30
C ALA A 115 29.27 -20.16 0.38
N ALA A 116 30.27 -19.27 0.44
CA ALA A 116 30.10 -17.91 0.94
C ALA A 116 29.17 -17.07 0.06
N VAL A 117 29.30 -17.19 -1.27
CA VAL A 117 28.40 -16.51 -2.23
C VAL A 117 26.97 -17.01 -2.10
N GLU A 118 26.76 -18.33 -1.99
CA GLU A 118 25.44 -18.94 -1.77
C GLU A 118 24.80 -18.46 -0.45
N ALA A 119 25.58 -18.43 0.63
CA ALA A 119 25.10 -17.96 1.93
C ALA A 119 24.72 -16.47 1.91
N LYS A 120 25.50 -15.63 1.20
CA LYS A 120 25.17 -14.22 0.95
C LYS A 120 23.91 -14.04 0.13
N ALA A 121 23.71 -14.87 -0.90
CA ALA A 121 22.47 -14.86 -1.68
C ALA A 121 21.26 -15.23 -0.81
N GLY A 122 21.41 -16.25 0.06
CA GLY A 122 20.39 -16.62 1.04
C GLY A 122 20.05 -15.49 2.03
N LEU A 123 21.05 -14.74 2.49
CA LEU A 123 20.85 -13.54 3.31
C LEU A 123 20.07 -12.46 2.55
N ALA A 124 20.41 -12.19 1.29
CA ALA A 124 19.71 -11.21 0.48
C ALA A 124 18.21 -11.56 0.32
N VAL A 125 17.90 -12.83 0.09
CA VAL A 125 16.50 -13.31 0.03
C VAL A 125 15.78 -13.07 1.37
N ALA A 126 16.38 -13.50 2.48
CA ALA A 126 15.79 -13.32 3.82
C ALA A 126 15.56 -11.83 4.18
N GLN A 127 16.45 -10.94 3.74
CA GLN A 127 16.27 -9.49 3.89
C GLN A 127 15.06 -8.99 3.10
N ARG A 128 14.88 -9.45 1.86
CA ARG A 128 13.72 -9.07 1.04
C ARG A 128 12.41 -9.58 1.63
N ASP A 129 12.41 -10.81 2.12
CA ASP A 129 11.24 -11.39 2.77
C ASP A 129 10.84 -10.64 4.03
N HIS A 130 11.82 -10.27 4.88
CA HIS A 130 11.56 -9.45 6.05
C HIS A 130 11.04 -8.05 5.67
N ALA A 131 11.64 -7.42 4.66
CA ALA A 131 11.18 -6.12 4.16
C ALA A 131 9.73 -6.18 3.63
N ARG A 132 9.36 -7.27 2.94
CA ARG A 132 8.00 -7.51 2.47
C ARG A 132 7.01 -7.67 3.63
N ALA A 133 7.35 -8.46 4.65
CA ALA A 133 6.51 -8.62 5.84
C ALA A 133 6.32 -7.29 6.59
N GLN A 134 7.38 -6.50 6.74
CA GLN A 134 7.31 -5.15 7.32
C GLN A 134 6.45 -4.18 6.50
N TRP A 135 6.56 -4.22 5.18
CA TRP A 135 5.71 -3.42 4.30
C TRP A 135 4.23 -3.80 4.48
N ARG A 136 3.90 -5.11 4.51
CA ARG A 136 2.53 -5.58 4.75
C ARG A 136 1.99 -5.12 6.11
N LEU A 137 2.81 -5.19 7.16
CA LEU A 137 2.43 -4.68 8.48
C LEU A 137 2.16 -3.16 8.45
N LYS A 138 2.94 -2.38 7.70
CA LYS A 138 2.67 -0.94 7.52
C LYS A 138 1.37 -0.69 6.77
N GLN A 139 1.11 -1.46 5.71
CA GLN A 139 -0.12 -1.38 4.92
C GLN A 139 -1.37 -1.89 5.67
N SER A 140 -1.21 -2.56 6.82
CA SER A 140 -2.33 -2.94 7.70
C SER A 140 -3.00 -1.73 8.37
N VAL A 141 -2.36 -0.55 8.32
CA VAL A 141 -2.89 0.71 8.84
C VAL A 141 -3.19 1.63 7.66
N LEU A 142 -4.46 1.97 7.46
CA LEU A 142 -4.89 2.92 6.45
C LEU A 142 -4.71 4.32 7.00
N ARG A 143 -3.89 5.13 6.33
CA ARG A 143 -3.64 6.52 6.68
C ARG A 143 -4.11 7.45 5.58
N ALA A 144 -4.52 8.66 5.95
CA ALA A 144 -4.84 9.72 5.00
C ALA A 144 -3.54 10.17 4.28
N PRO A 145 -3.46 10.07 2.93
CA PRO A 145 -2.27 10.50 2.19
C PRO A 145 -2.10 12.02 2.16
N LEU A 146 -3.19 12.76 2.41
CA LEU A 146 -3.29 14.20 2.31
C LEU A 146 -4.39 14.71 3.26
N ALA A 147 -4.35 16.01 3.58
CA ALA A 147 -5.37 16.63 4.42
C ALA A 147 -6.67 16.86 3.63
N GLY A 148 -7.82 16.65 4.27
CA GLY A 148 -9.11 16.76 3.61
C GLY A 148 -10.28 16.53 4.56
N TRP A 149 -11.45 16.27 3.98
CA TRP A 149 -12.66 15.95 4.75
C TRP A 149 -13.10 14.52 4.44
N ALA A 150 -13.48 13.76 5.46
CA ALA A 150 -14.05 12.44 5.26
C ALA A 150 -15.47 12.57 4.70
N ALA A 151 -15.64 12.39 3.39
CA ALA A 151 -16.94 12.50 2.74
C ALA A 151 -17.85 11.33 3.15
N ARG A 152 -17.34 10.10 3.03
CA ARG A 152 -18.06 8.87 3.36
C ARG A 152 -17.12 7.81 3.93
N VAL A 153 -17.62 7.03 4.87
CA VAL A 153 -16.90 5.89 5.47
C VAL A 153 -17.78 4.64 5.34
N PRO A 154 -17.75 3.96 4.18
CA PRO A 154 -18.52 2.73 3.97
C PRO A 154 -17.89 1.49 4.66
N GLY A 155 -16.63 1.58 5.09
CA GLY A 155 -15.96 0.49 5.82
C GLY A 155 -16.53 0.29 7.24
N TYR A 156 -16.64 -0.97 7.65
CA TYR A 156 -17.09 -1.37 8.99
C TYR A 156 -16.18 -2.46 9.58
N VAL A 157 -16.23 -2.61 10.90
CA VAL A 157 -15.46 -3.65 11.62
C VAL A 157 -15.94 -5.04 11.20
N GLY A 158 -15.00 -5.95 10.94
CA GLY A 158 -15.29 -7.30 10.44
C GLY A 158 -15.37 -7.42 8.92
N LEU A 159 -15.28 -6.30 8.18
CA LEU A 159 -15.17 -6.33 6.71
C LEU A 159 -13.87 -7.03 6.29
N VAL A 160 -13.97 -7.98 5.38
CA VAL A 160 -12.82 -8.62 4.76
C VAL A 160 -12.41 -7.83 3.53
N THR A 161 -11.19 -7.34 3.51
CA THR A 161 -10.62 -6.65 2.37
C THR A 161 -9.77 -7.61 1.58
N HIS A 162 -9.98 -7.67 0.26
CA HIS A 162 -9.13 -8.42 -0.64
C HIS A 162 -8.90 -7.59 -1.90
N PRO A 163 -7.69 -7.04 -2.13
CA PRO A 163 -7.42 -6.11 -3.23
C PRO A 163 -7.81 -6.66 -4.62
N GLN A 164 -7.72 -7.99 -4.81
CA GLN A 164 -8.03 -8.64 -6.09
C GLN A 164 -9.51 -8.96 -6.31
N ALA A 165 -10.35 -8.90 -5.27
CA ALA A 165 -11.79 -9.19 -5.39
C ALA A 165 -12.64 -7.94 -5.65
N GLY A 166 -11.99 -6.79 -5.89
CA GLY A 166 -12.60 -5.47 -5.86
C GLY A 166 -12.20 -4.77 -4.57
N ALA A 167 -11.43 -3.68 -4.68
CA ALA A 167 -11.04 -2.86 -3.55
C ALA A 167 -12.29 -2.18 -2.97
N ALA A 168 -12.92 -2.82 -1.98
CA ALA A 168 -14.05 -2.23 -1.28
C ALA A 168 -13.56 -0.91 -0.66
N PRO A 169 -14.18 0.24 -1.03
CA PRO A 169 -13.77 1.52 -0.49
C PRO A 169 -13.95 1.47 1.03
N ILE A 170 -12.96 1.95 1.79
CA ILE A 170 -13.03 2.02 3.25
C ILE A 170 -13.35 3.45 3.67
N VAL A 171 -12.66 4.42 3.07
CA VAL A 171 -12.89 5.84 3.28
C VAL A 171 -12.85 6.56 1.94
N VAL A 172 -13.81 7.43 1.69
CA VAL A 172 -13.79 8.41 0.60
C VAL A 172 -13.50 9.76 1.21
N ILE A 173 -12.39 10.38 0.80
CA ILE A 173 -12.03 11.73 1.23
C ILE A 173 -12.28 12.72 0.10
N ASP A 174 -12.84 13.87 0.46
CA ASP A 174 -12.89 15.04 -0.41
C ASP A 174 -11.60 15.82 -0.17
N VAL A 175 -10.76 15.90 -1.20
CA VAL A 175 -9.48 16.59 -1.13
C VAL A 175 -9.71 18.09 -1.13
N VAL A 176 -9.21 18.79 -0.10
CA VAL A 176 -9.13 20.25 -0.15
C VAL A 176 -7.90 20.59 -0.98
N LYS A 177 -8.10 20.87 -2.27
CA LYS A 177 -7.04 21.45 -3.09
C LYS A 177 -6.79 22.86 -2.53
N THR A 178 -5.74 23.02 -1.72
CA THR A 178 -5.25 24.36 -1.42
C THR A 178 -4.81 24.95 -2.75
N MET A 179 -5.59 25.91 -3.26
CA MET A 179 -5.20 26.81 -4.33
C MET A 179 -3.99 27.60 -3.85
N ASP A 180 -2.82 27.00 -3.96
CA ASP A 180 -1.53 27.67 -3.89
C ASP A 180 -0.59 26.94 -4.86
N ASP A 181 -0.70 27.30 -6.14
CA ASP A 181 0.51 27.46 -6.94
C ASP A 181 0.44 28.79 -7.71
N LYS A 182 1.56 29.48 -7.63
CA LYS A 182 1.86 30.85 -8.03
C LYS A 182 2.18 30.85 -9.53
N SER A 183 1.64 31.81 -10.28
CA SER A 183 2.29 32.34 -11.49
C SER A 183 1.83 33.79 -11.60
N ALA A 184 2.55 34.76 -11.02
CA ALA A 184 3.81 35.27 -11.54
C ALA A 184 3.71 35.53 -13.06
N LYS A 185 3.09 36.65 -13.42
CA LYS A 185 3.64 37.57 -14.42
C LYS A 185 3.14 38.98 -14.16
#